data_AF-A0A496RGM7-F1
#
_entry.id   AF-A0A496RGM7-F1
#
_cell.length_a   1.000
_cell.length_b   1.000
_cell.length_c   1.000
_cell.angle_alpha   90.00
_cell.angle_beta   90.00
_cell.angle_gamma   90.00
#
_symmetry.space_group_name_H-M   'P 1'
#
loop_
_entity.id
_entity.type
_entity.pdbx_description
1 polymer ?
#
loop_
_entity_poly.entity_id
_entity_poly.type
_entity_poly.pdbx_seq_one_letter_code
_entity_poly.pdbx_strand_id
1 'polypeptide(L)'
;MKLNISAGENRALILVWAGIVIYIIYFFSGCVFKYYSFSYNDFDLAIHSQVLWNLLRGVLYNSVLGINFLGNHAHFVSFLIAPVYKILPHPLTLLFLQAFALGLGAWPLYLLAKSVLNYRWALAVSFIYLFYPALGYVNLFEYHPTVFATLFLFFTLYYFYKERFVFFSVFMILSMLCQENIPLAIIALGFYALIKRRKFKWVILPILLGGLYFVFCIFWLMPYFNKNTIQFITIYGHLGRSYPEILINIFRHPIAVTKFMFMKEKILYLINIFGPLSFVSFVSPLSLIPALPLLMQHLLSLRGTETSIYYHYAAEMIPFIFFSFIFGIKNLLSQDSLRRRQFFLMLCFCLIALGFNIRIGPHFILWRKFNTAFKQDALDKERIVLLKNIPNEASVVATFEFLPQLAHRKWLYSFHHVYMGYHTLSRQLYKLPEDTKYALINFNDQLTFTSFYALDNYKNLLDFFGKKEWGVIAVKDAIVLFKKNTPDKYYLYSLISGTASPKTYATSLVADEIKLLGVDLEGIEENVLTMSLYWQSIKVTDKDINIFLDFIDEAGRIVYRTSRPICYRIYPTQAWHPGEVIKEKIYLLLPSRLTPGRYLIKMGFFNFVTGELCENKSEDPLKRIDITQIDIIG
;
A
#
# COMPACT_ATOMS: atom_id res chain seq x y z
N MET A 1 35.92 12.59 30.96
CA MET A 1 35.53 11.38 31.72
C MET A 1 35.42 10.21 30.72
N LYS A 2 36.48 9.39 30.59
CA LYS A 2 36.46 8.20 29.71
C LYS A 2 35.57 7.15 30.38
N LEU A 3 34.39 6.88 29.81
CA LEU A 3 33.52 5.78 30.26
C LEU A 3 34.26 4.47 30.04
N ASN A 4 34.58 3.75 31.12
CA ASN A 4 35.23 2.45 31.08
C ASN A 4 34.19 1.40 30.64
N ILE A 5 33.90 1.39 29.33
CA ILE A 5 32.92 0.47 28.73
C ILE A 5 33.53 -0.93 28.74
N SER A 6 32.83 -1.91 29.33
CA SER A 6 33.28 -3.30 29.31
C SER A 6 33.42 -3.82 27.86
N ALA A 7 34.41 -4.67 27.59
CA ALA A 7 34.61 -5.23 26.24
C ALA A 7 33.34 -5.92 25.69
N GLY A 8 32.54 -6.55 26.55
CA GLY A 8 31.27 -7.18 26.18
C GLY A 8 30.19 -6.19 25.75
N GLU A 9 30.15 -5.02 26.37
CA GLU A 9 29.22 -3.95 25.99
C GLU A 9 29.60 -3.33 24.64
N ASN A 10 30.90 -3.09 24.40
CA ASN A 10 31.38 -2.64 23.10
C ASN A 10 31.01 -3.63 21.99
N ARG A 11 31.22 -4.94 22.22
CA ARG A 11 30.83 -5.99 21.28
C ARG A 11 29.32 -5.98 21.01
N ALA A 12 28.49 -5.85 22.04
CA ALA A 12 27.04 -5.79 21.88
C ALA A 12 26.61 -4.59 21.02
N LEU A 13 27.19 -3.41 21.25
CA LEU A 13 26.89 -2.22 20.45
C LEU A 13 27.31 -2.39 18.98
N ILE A 14 28.49 -2.99 18.72
CA ILE A 14 28.95 -3.31 17.36
C ILE A 14 27.96 -4.25 16.66
N LEU A 15 27.50 -5.29 17.35
CA LEU A 15 26.50 -6.23 16.80
C LEU A 15 25.17 -5.56 16.50
N VAL A 16 24.72 -4.61 17.33
CA VAL A 16 23.52 -3.82 17.04
C VAL A 16 23.71 -2.98 15.78
N TRP A 17 24.83 -2.27 15.64
CA TRP A 17 25.12 -1.49 14.43
C TRP A 17 25.21 -2.37 13.18
N ALA A 18 25.84 -3.54 13.27
CA ALA A 18 25.86 -4.51 12.18
C ALA A 18 24.44 -4.96 11.81
N GLY A 19 23.59 -5.25 12.81
CA GLY A 19 22.18 -5.58 12.60
C GLY A 19 21.39 -4.46 11.94
N ILE A 20 21.60 -3.20 12.35
CA ILE A 20 20.99 -2.01 11.75
C ILE A 20 21.39 -1.90 10.27
N VAL A 21 22.67 -2.01 9.95
CA VAL A 21 23.18 -1.93 8.57
C VAL A 21 22.61 -3.06 7.71
N ILE A 22 22.61 -4.29 8.21
CA ILE A 22 22.02 -5.44 7.52
C ILE A 22 20.54 -5.22 7.26
N TYR A 23 19.78 -4.75 8.25
CA TYR A 23 18.36 -4.44 8.10
C TYR A 23 18.13 -3.41 6.99
N ILE A 24 18.86 -2.29 7.03
CA ILE A 24 18.73 -1.21 6.04
C ILE A 24 19.02 -1.74 4.64
N ILE A 25 20.15 -2.41 4.44
CA ILE A 25 20.53 -2.96 3.13
C ILE A 25 19.49 -3.96 2.63
N TYR A 26 19.08 -4.90 3.48
CA TYR A 26 18.17 -5.97 3.10
C TYR A 26 16.81 -5.44 2.65
N PHE A 27 16.20 -4.59 3.48
CA PHE A 27 14.87 -4.07 3.21
C PHE A 27 14.88 -3.00 2.11
N PHE A 28 15.91 -2.13 2.07
CA PHE A 28 16.04 -1.16 0.98
C PHE A 28 16.24 -1.86 -0.37
N SER A 29 17.04 -2.93 -0.43
CA SER A 29 17.17 -3.75 -1.64
C SER A 29 15.80 -4.26 -2.10
N GLY A 30 14.97 -4.74 -1.17
CA GLY A 30 13.60 -5.14 -1.51
C GLY A 30 12.72 -4.01 -2.04
N CYS A 31 12.82 -2.81 -1.47
CA CYS A 31 12.15 -1.62 -2.00
C CYS A 31 12.63 -1.26 -3.42
N VAL A 32 13.93 -1.41 -3.70
CA VAL A 32 14.51 -1.19 -5.03
C VAL A 32 13.95 -2.18 -6.06
N PHE A 33 13.93 -3.48 -5.73
CA PHE A 33 13.34 -4.50 -6.61
C PHE A 33 11.86 -4.21 -6.88
N LYS A 34 11.07 -3.92 -5.83
CA LYS A 34 9.66 -3.53 -5.96
C LYS A 34 9.45 -2.33 -6.89
N TYR A 35 10.30 -1.32 -6.78
CA TYR A 35 10.19 -0.10 -7.58
C TYR A 35 10.41 -0.37 -9.07
N TYR A 36 11.45 -1.14 -9.40
CA TYR A 36 11.81 -1.44 -10.78
C TYR A 36 10.93 -2.51 -11.43
N SER A 37 10.25 -3.35 -10.65
CA SER A 37 9.24 -4.31 -11.13
C SER A 37 7.80 -3.78 -11.05
N PHE A 38 7.63 -2.45 -10.95
CA PHE A 38 6.31 -1.80 -10.91
C PHE A 38 5.35 -2.39 -9.85
N SER A 39 5.90 -2.88 -8.73
CA SER A 39 5.15 -3.61 -7.70
C SER A 39 4.71 -2.72 -6.53
N TYR A 40 4.70 -1.41 -6.73
CA TYR A 40 4.04 -0.44 -5.86
C TYR A 40 2.68 -0.12 -6.46
N ASN A 41 1.64 -0.74 -5.90
CA ASN A 41 0.28 -0.72 -6.44
C ASN A 41 -0.68 0.09 -5.57
N ASP A 42 -0.16 0.99 -4.74
CA ASP A 42 -0.91 2.01 -4.00
C ASP A 42 -0.46 3.40 -4.49
N PHE A 43 -0.92 4.48 -3.86
CA PHE A 43 -0.63 5.86 -4.29
C PHE A 43 0.20 6.69 -3.31
N ASP A 44 0.48 6.20 -2.10
CA ASP A 44 1.17 6.96 -1.03
C ASP A 44 2.61 7.36 -1.41
N LEU A 45 3.38 6.45 -2.02
CA LEU A 45 4.74 6.75 -2.47
C LEU A 45 4.74 7.88 -3.51
N ALA A 46 3.76 7.86 -4.42
CA ALA A 46 3.60 8.88 -5.44
C ALA A 46 3.15 10.21 -4.84
N ILE A 47 2.20 10.19 -3.89
CA ILE A 47 1.77 11.39 -3.14
C ILE A 47 3.01 12.05 -2.53
N HIS A 48 3.77 11.33 -1.71
CA HIS A 48 4.85 11.91 -0.95
C HIS A 48 6.06 12.31 -1.81
N SER A 49 6.35 11.55 -2.87
CA SER A 49 7.36 11.95 -3.85
C SER A 49 6.95 13.24 -4.57
N GLN A 50 5.69 13.36 -4.98
CA GLN A 50 5.19 14.58 -5.62
C GLN A 50 5.15 15.76 -4.64
N VAL A 51 4.77 15.53 -3.37
CA VAL A 51 4.79 16.57 -2.33
C VAL A 51 6.17 17.19 -2.22
N LEU A 52 7.23 16.39 -2.10
CA LEU A 52 8.58 16.94 -1.98
C LEU A 52 9.05 17.59 -3.28
N TRP A 53 8.71 17.01 -4.43
CA TRP A 53 9.00 17.61 -5.74
C TRP A 53 8.39 19.01 -5.91
N ASN A 54 7.13 19.17 -5.51
CA ASN A 54 6.40 20.44 -5.57
C ASN A 54 6.84 21.41 -4.47
N LEU A 55 7.09 20.91 -3.25
CA LEU A 55 7.56 21.72 -2.13
C LEU A 55 8.89 22.41 -2.44
N LEU A 56 9.82 21.70 -3.08
CA LEU A 56 11.10 22.27 -3.54
C LEU A 56 10.95 23.39 -4.57
N ARG A 57 9.74 23.55 -5.15
CA ARG A 57 9.36 24.61 -6.09
C ARG A 57 8.38 25.63 -5.49
N GLY A 58 8.18 25.60 -4.17
CA GLY A 58 7.30 26.53 -3.47
C GLY A 58 5.80 26.21 -3.59
N VAL A 59 5.43 24.99 -4.00
CA VAL A 59 4.03 24.58 -4.18
C VAL A 59 3.66 23.51 -3.14
N LEU A 60 2.64 23.80 -2.32
CA LEU A 60 2.13 22.86 -1.31
C LEU A 60 0.97 21.97 -1.82
N TYR A 61 0.53 22.20 -3.05
CA TYR A 61 -0.55 21.43 -3.68
C TYR A 61 -0.04 20.07 -4.16
N ASN A 62 -0.83 19.02 -3.92
CA ASN A 62 -0.62 17.67 -4.42
C ASN A 62 -1.80 17.30 -5.32
N SER A 63 -1.52 17.06 -6.60
CA SER A 63 -2.56 16.81 -7.61
C SER A 63 -3.08 15.37 -7.57
N VAL A 64 -2.31 14.43 -7.01
CA VAL A 64 -2.77 13.05 -6.77
C VAL A 64 -3.92 13.04 -5.76
N LEU A 65 -3.83 13.84 -4.71
CA LEU A 65 -4.89 14.02 -3.70
C LEU A 65 -5.97 15.04 -4.12
N GLY A 66 -5.58 16.05 -4.92
CA GLY A 66 -6.44 17.15 -5.31
C GLY A 66 -6.49 18.30 -4.29
N ILE A 67 -5.61 18.32 -3.29
CA ILE A 67 -5.59 19.30 -2.18
C ILE A 67 -4.16 19.71 -1.79
N ASN A 68 -4.04 20.68 -0.90
CA ASN A 68 -2.78 20.91 -0.18
C ASN A 68 -2.48 19.69 0.71
N PHE A 69 -1.25 19.19 0.69
CA PHE A 69 -0.90 17.95 1.40
C PHE A 69 -1.10 18.02 2.92
N LEU A 70 -1.01 19.22 3.51
CA LEU A 70 -1.29 19.45 4.94
C LEU A 70 -2.78 19.32 5.28
N GLY A 71 -3.66 19.30 4.27
CA GLY A 71 -5.08 18.98 4.42
C GLY A 71 -5.36 17.48 4.51
N ASN A 72 -4.44 16.62 4.06
CA ASN A 72 -4.57 15.17 4.19
C ASN A 72 -4.04 14.70 5.55
N HIS A 73 -2.78 15.02 5.84
CA HIS A 73 -2.15 14.76 7.14
C HIS A 73 -1.17 15.89 7.45
N ALA A 74 -0.99 16.21 8.72
CA ALA A 74 -0.11 17.27 9.19
C ALA A 74 1.37 16.82 9.20
N HIS A 75 1.88 16.43 8.03
CA HIS A 75 3.21 15.87 7.83
C HIS A 75 4.30 16.96 7.72
N PHE A 76 4.46 17.79 8.76
CA PHE A 76 5.46 18.85 8.81
C PHE A 76 6.91 18.34 8.76
N VAL A 77 7.15 17.07 9.12
CA VAL A 77 8.47 16.43 8.94
C VAL A 77 8.93 16.47 7.48
N SER A 78 8.02 16.58 6.52
CA SER A 78 8.35 16.74 5.08
C SER A 78 9.23 17.96 4.82
N PHE A 79 9.09 19.04 5.59
CA PHE A 79 9.96 20.23 5.48
C PHE A 79 11.40 19.94 5.93
N LEU A 80 11.60 19.02 6.89
CA LEU A 80 12.93 18.58 7.33
C LEU A 80 13.56 17.60 6.34
N ILE A 81 12.73 16.85 5.60
CA ILE A 81 13.16 15.86 4.61
C ILE A 81 13.47 16.51 3.26
N ALA A 82 12.81 17.62 2.92
CA ALA A 82 12.97 18.31 1.64
C ALA A 82 14.44 18.65 1.30
N PRO A 83 15.28 19.16 2.21
CA PRO A 83 16.70 19.41 1.92
C PRO A 83 17.48 18.15 1.53
N VAL A 84 17.17 17.00 2.16
CA VAL A 84 17.81 15.71 1.84
C VAL A 84 17.33 15.21 0.47
N TYR A 85 16.03 15.30 0.21
CA TYR A 85 15.44 14.94 -1.07
C TYR A 85 15.92 15.82 -2.22
N LYS A 86 16.27 17.09 -1.97
CA LYS A 86 16.86 17.99 -2.98
C LYS A 86 18.18 17.47 -3.56
N ILE A 87 18.98 16.75 -2.76
CA ILE A 87 20.27 16.19 -3.20
C ILE A 87 20.04 15.05 -4.20
N LEU A 88 19.06 14.19 -3.91
CA LEU A 88 18.70 13.02 -4.73
C LEU A 88 17.17 12.97 -4.90
N PRO A 89 16.58 13.75 -5.83
CA PRO A 89 15.13 13.81 -6.01
C PRO A 89 14.66 12.53 -6.72
N HIS A 90 14.40 11.49 -5.93
CA HIS A 90 13.98 10.17 -6.42
C HIS A 90 13.06 9.46 -5.39
N PRO A 91 12.01 8.71 -5.81
CA PRO A 91 11.16 7.98 -4.85
C PRO A 91 11.96 6.99 -3.98
N LEU A 92 13.01 6.38 -4.54
CA LEU A 92 13.92 5.51 -3.79
C LEU A 92 14.64 6.24 -2.63
N THR A 93 14.88 7.56 -2.72
CA THR A 93 15.45 8.33 -1.61
C THR A 93 14.52 8.30 -0.41
N LEU A 94 13.20 8.41 -0.62
CA LEU A 94 12.22 8.34 0.46
C LEU A 94 12.17 6.95 1.09
N LEU A 95 12.17 5.90 0.25
CA LEU A 95 12.19 4.50 0.70
C LEU A 95 13.48 4.17 1.47
N PHE A 96 14.62 4.73 1.07
CA PHE A 96 15.87 4.63 1.81
C PHE A 96 15.77 5.32 3.17
N LEU A 97 15.27 6.56 3.22
CA LEU A 97 15.16 7.30 4.48
C LEU A 97 14.20 6.62 5.47
N GLN A 98 13.13 6.00 4.98
CA GLN A 98 12.25 5.14 5.79
C GLN A 98 13.01 3.95 6.37
N ALA A 99 13.75 3.20 5.54
CA ALA A 99 14.55 2.06 6.01
C ALA A 99 15.63 2.47 6.99
N PHE A 100 16.27 3.60 6.74
CA PHE A 100 17.26 4.20 7.62
C PHE A 100 16.64 4.55 8.98
N ALA A 101 15.52 5.26 9.02
CA ALA A 101 14.88 5.68 10.27
C ALA A 101 14.39 4.48 11.10
N LEU A 102 13.76 3.49 10.46
CA LEU A 102 13.29 2.27 11.12
C LEU A 102 14.45 1.42 11.64
N GLY A 103 15.48 1.17 10.82
CA GLY A 103 16.68 0.46 11.26
C GLY A 103 17.35 1.18 12.43
N LEU A 104 17.58 2.49 12.29
CA LEU A 104 18.22 3.31 13.31
C LEU A 104 17.43 3.38 14.62
N GLY A 105 16.11 3.12 14.61
CA GLY A 105 15.27 3.00 15.80
C GLY A 105 15.78 1.97 16.82
N ALA A 106 16.52 0.95 16.38
CA ALA A 106 17.15 -0.03 17.25
C ALA A 106 18.20 0.60 18.19
N TRP A 107 18.82 1.73 17.80
CA TRP A 107 19.86 2.38 18.60
C TRP A 107 19.33 3.03 19.89
N PRO A 108 18.37 3.99 19.88
CA PRO A 108 17.78 4.50 21.11
C PRO A 108 17.07 3.40 21.92
N LEU A 109 16.51 2.39 21.24
CA LEU A 109 15.94 1.22 21.91
C LEU A 109 17.00 0.43 22.70
N TYR A 110 18.17 0.16 22.10
CA TYR A 110 19.32 -0.46 22.77
C TYR A 110 19.75 0.37 23.99
N LEU A 111 19.90 1.69 23.83
CA LEU A 111 20.31 2.58 24.91
C LEU A 111 19.31 2.55 26.08
N LEU A 112 18.01 2.50 25.77
CA LEU A 112 16.95 2.39 26.76
C LEU A 112 16.96 1.03 27.45
N ALA A 113 16.92 -0.06 26.70
CA ALA A 113 16.94 -1.42 27.23
C ALA A 113 18.17 -1.68 28.11
N LYS A 114 19.34 -1.20 27.70
CA LYS A 114 20.58 -1.31 28.49
C LYS A 114 20.48 -0.55 29.81
N SER A 115 19.84 0.62 29.78
CA SER A 115 19.70 1.47 30.96
C SER A 115 18.70 0.92 31.98
N VAL A 116 17.72 0.13 31.52
CA VAL A 116 16.68 -0.47 32.36
C VAL A 116 17.07 -1.89 32.83
N LEU A 117 17.78 -2.64 31.99
CA LEU A 117 18.15 -4.04 32.18
C LEU A 117 19.69 -4.17 32.21
N ASN A 118 20.29 -4.75 31.17
CA ASN A 118 21.74 -4.86 30.96
C ASN A 118 22.05 -4.98 29.46
N TYR A 119 23.33 -4.95 29.08
CA TYR A 119 23.73 -4.95 27.66
C TYR A 119 23.34 -6.23 26.89
N ARG A 120 23.16 -7.38 27.58
CA ARG A 120 22.76 -8.65 26.94
C ARG A 120 21.28 -8.62 26.57
N TRP A 121 20.42 -8.19 27.49
CA TRP A 121 19.01 -7.94 27.19
C TRP A 121 18.82 -6.83 26.16
N ALA A 122 19.64 -5.78 26.21
CA ALA A 122 19.59 -4.71 25.22
C ALA A 122 19.89 -5.22 23.81
N LEU A 123 20.90 -6.08 23.67
CA LEU A 123 21.22 -6.77 22.41
C LEU A 123 20.02 -7.60 21.94
N ALA A 124 19.48 -8.47 22.80
CA ALA A 124 18.34 -9.33 22.46
C ALA A 124 17.10 -8.54 22.03
N VAL A 125 16.72 -7.50 22.79
CA VAL A 125 15.58 -6.61 22.47
C VAL A 125 15.79 -5.90 21.13
N SER A 126 17.02 -5.48 20.83
CA SER A 126 17.34 -4.83 19.54
C SER A 126 17.17 -5.79 18.36
N PHE A 127 17.59 -7.05 18.50
CA PHE A 127 17.37 -8.06 17.46
C PHE A 127 15.90 -8.49 17.35
N ILE A 128 15.17 -8.61 18.46
CA ILE A 128 13.71 -8.83 18.44
C ILE A 128 13.00 -7.70 17.68
N TYR A 129 13.43 -6.45 17.88
CA TYR A 129 12.94 -5.29 17.13
C TYR A 129 13.26 -5.38 15.63
N LEU A 130 14.52 -5.62 15.27
CA LEU A 130 14.92 -5.71 13.85
C LEU A 130 14.24 -6.89 13.13
N PHE A 131 13.89 -7.96 13.83
CA PHE A 131 13.11 -9.11 13.34
C PHE A 131 11.60 -9.00 13.63
N TYR A 132 11.11 -7.85 14.08
CA TYR A 132 9.70 -7.68 14.41
C TYR A 132 8.85 -7.69 13.12
N PRO A 133 7.84 -8.59 12.97
CA PRO A 133 7.07 -8.72 11.74
C PRO A 133 6.46 -7.40 11.22
N ALA A 134 5.81 -6.65 12.11
CA ALA A 134 5.17 -5.38 11.73
C ALA A 134 6.20 -4.34 11.29
N LEU A 135 7.40 -4.29 11.90
CA LEU A 135 8.47 -3.38 11.48
C LEU A 135 8.90 -3.66 10.03
N GLY A 136 9.03 -4.95 9.67
CA GLY A 136 9.39 -5.35 8.31
C GLY A 136 8.32 -4.97 7.28
N TYR A 137 7.03 -5.09 7.62
CA TYR A 137 5.95 -4.72 6.71
C TYR A 137 5.80 -3.21 6.57
N VAL A 138 5.89 -2.45 7.66
CA VAL A 138 5.96 -0.98 7.61
C VAL A 138 7.05 -0.55 6.62
N ASN A 139 8.20 -1.22 6.63
CA ASN A 139 9.28 -0.89 5.71
C ASN A 139 8.99 -1.23 4.25
N LEU A 140 8.40 -2.40 3.99
CA LEU A 140 8.11 -2.89 2.62
C LEU A 140 6.85 -2.30 2.01
N PHE A 141 5.98 -1.68 2.80
CA PHE A 141 4.88 -0.89 2.31
C PHE A 141 5.40 0.36 1.58
N GLU A 142 4.51 1.27 1.22
CA GLU A 142 4.88 2.54 0.61
C GLU A 142 5.49 3.50 1.62
N TYR A 143 6.12 4.57 1.14
CA TYR A 143 6.73 5.56 2.02
C TYR A 143 5.69 6.36 2.79
N HIS A 144 5.86 6.51 4.10
CA HIS A 144 5.00 7.34 4.95
C HIS A 144 5.83 8.21 5.89
N PRO A 145 5.57 9.53 5.99
CA PRO A 145 6.26 10.41 6.95
C PRO A 145 6.13 9.98 8.42
N THR A 146 5.10 9.21 8.78
CA THR A 146 4.92 8.70 10.14
C THR A 146 6.02 7.75 10.61
N VAL A 147 6.74 7.09 9.69
CA VAL A 147 7.79 6.12 10.07
C VAL A 147 8.94 6.75 10.85
N PHE A 148 9.20 8.05 10.66
CA PHE A 148 10.20 8.78 11.43
C PHE A 148 9.79 8.94 12.90
N ALA A 149 8.49 8.89 13.20
CA ALA A 149 8.00 8.90 14.58
C ALA A 149 8.54 7.70 15.36
N THR A 150 8.76 6.53 14.75
CA THR A 150 9.34 5.38 15.44
C THR A 150 10.70 5.72 16.06
N LEU A 151 11.61 6.32 15.29
CA LEU A 151 12.94 6.75 15.76
C LEU A 151 12.83 7.85 16.83
N PHE A 152 12.04 8.90 16.55
CA PHE A 152 11.92 10.04 17.44
C PHE A 152 11.25 9.67 18.76
N LEU A 153 10.22 8.83 18.74
CA LEU A 153 9.55 8.34 19.95
C LEU A 153 10.45 7.45 20.78
N PHE A 154 11.31 6.61 20.19
CA PHE A 154 12.30 5.87 20.98
C PHE A 154 13.28 6.81 21.70
N PHE A 155 13.75 7.87 21.03
CA PHE A 155 14.56 8.89 21.71
C PHE A 155 13.78 9.65 22.78
N THR A 156 12.52 10.01 22.52
CA THR A 156 11.61 10.61 23.50
C THR A 156 11.52 9.75 24.75
N LEU A 157 11.25 8.44 24.60
CA LEU A 157 11.16 7.50 25.71
C LEU A 157 12.51 7.28 26.41
N TYR A 158 13.61 7.24 25.66
CA TYR A 158 14.96 7.14 26.22
C TYR A 158 15.31 8.35 27.10
N TYR A 159 15.09 9.57 26.61
CA TYR A 159 15.38 10.80 27.36
C TYR A 159 14.37 11.08 28.47
N PHE A 160 13.13 10.61 28.32
CA PHE A 160 12.15 10.55 29.42
C PHE A 160 12.65 9.66 30.56
N TYR A 161 13.19 8.48 30.23
CA TYR A 161 13.76 7.58 31.22
C TYR A 161 15.01 8.15 31.88
N LYS A 162 15.91 8.76 31.09
CA LYS A 162 17.15 9.40 31.55
C LYS A 162 16.95 10.76 32.23
N GLU A 163 15.73 11.25 32.29
CA GLU A 163 15.37 12.55 32.88
C GLU A 163 16.11 13.74 32.24
N ARG A 164 16.45 13.65 30.95
CA ARG A 164 17.06 14.75 30.19
C ARG A 164 16.00 15.55 29.46
N PHE A 165 15.41 16.50 30.18
CA PHE A 165 14.22 17.24 29.74
C PHE A 165 14.36 17.93 28.38
N VAL A 166 15.48 18.61 28.12
CA VAL A 166 15.68 19.34 26.84
C VAL A 166 15.63 18.38 25.65
N PHE A 167 16.39 17.28 25.70
CA PHE A 167 16.39 16.29 24.63
C PHE A 167 15.04 15.57 24.49
N PHE A 168 14.40 15.26 25.62
CA PHE A 168 13.02 14.76 25.62
C PHE A 168 12.08 15.70 24.86
N SER A 169 12.10 17.00 25.17
CA SER A 169 11.25 17.99 24.51
C SER A 169 11.52 18.11 23.01
N VAL A 170 12.79 18.08 22.60
CA VAL A 170 13.18 18.14 21.18
C VAL A 170 12.62 16.93 20.41
N PHE A 171 12.88 15.71 20.88
CA PHE A 171 12.41 14.50 20.19
C PHE A 171 10.89 14.32 20.27
N MET A 172 10.26 14.78 21.35
CA MET A 172 8.81 14.85 21.47
C MET A 172 8.22 15.75 20.37
N ILE A 173 8.77 16.96 20.18
CA ILE A 173 8.32 17.87 19.10
C ILE A 173 8.56 17.23 17.73
N LEU A 174 9.75 16.69 17.47
CA LEU A 174 10.05 16.01 16.20
C LEU A 174 9.08 14.88 15.89
N SER A 175 8.67 14.09 16.91
CA SER A 175 7.67 13.03 16.72
C SER A 175 6.29 13.57 16.34
N MET A 176 5.86 14.69 16.93
CA MET A 176 4.56 15.30 16.62
C MET A 176 4.52 15.93 15.21
N LEU A 177 5.66 16.37 14.68
CA LEU A 177 5.76 16.86 13.30
C LEU A 177 5.55 15.75 12.26
N CYS A 178 5.59 14.48 12.67
CA CYS A 178 5.44 13.35 11.75
C CYS A 178 3.99 13.12 11.36
N GLN A 179 3.02 13.30 12.27
CA GLN A 179 1.59 13.12 12.01
C GLN A 179 0.74 13.72 13.15
N GLU A 180 -0.48 14.16 12.83
CA GLU A 180 -1.41 14.86 13.74
C GLU A 180 -1.92 14.03 14.92
N ASN A 181 -1.87 12.70 14.85
CA ASN A 181 -2.39 11.80 15.89
C ASN A 181 -1.32 11.35 16.91
N ILE A 182 -0.02 11.39 16.57
CA ILE A 182 1.10 11.17 17.50
C ILE A 182 0.99 11.98 18.81
N PRO A 183 0.56 13.26 18.80
CA PRO A 183 0.26 14.01 20.01
C PRO A 183 -0.62 13.30 21.04
N LEU A 184 -1.56 12.44 20.64
CA LEU A 184 -2.40 11.68 21.57
C LEU A 184 -1.56 10.77 22.48
N ALA A 185 -0.55 10.10 21.91
CA ALA A 185 0.39 9.29 22.68
C ALA A 185 1.29 10.14 23.58
N ILE A 186 1.66 11.34 23.12
CA ILE A 186 2.46 12.31 23.90
C ILE A 186 1.67 12.83 25.11
N ILE A 187 0.38 13.15 24.95
CA ILE A 187 -0.53 13.51 26.05
C ILE A 187 -0.60 12.37 27.06
N ALA A 188 -0.82 11.13 26.58
CA ALA A 188 -0.83 9.95 27.43
C ALA A 188 0.51 9.69 28.14
N LEU A 189 1.64 10.06 27.53
CA LEU A 189 2.96 10.04 28.18
C LEU A 189 3.06 11.08 29.31
N GLY A 190 2.41 12.24 29.19
CA GLY A 190 2.28 13.21 30.27
C GLY A 190 1.48 12.68 31.47
N PHE A 191 0.36 11.98 31.22
CA PHE A 191 -0.37 11.28 32.29
C PHE A 191 0.43 10.13 32.90
N TYR A 192 1.17 9.38 32.09
CA TYR A 192 2.12 8.38 32.59
C TYR A 192 3.17 9.03 33.51
N ALA A 193 3.69 10.21 33.15
CA ALA A 193 4.62 10.97 33.98
C ALA A 193 4.00 11.39 35.32
N LEU A 194 2.71 11.75 35.33
CA LEU A 194 1.96 12.08 36.56
C LEU A 194 1.85 10.86 37.48
N ILE A 195 1.48 9.70 36.93
CA ILE A 195 1.40 8.42 37.68
C ILE A 195 2.78 8.05 38.25
N LYS A 196 3.85 8.27 37.49
CA LYS A 196 5.24 8.07 37.92
C LYS A 196 5.77 9.19 38.82
N ARG A 197 4.92 10.13 39.25
CA ARG A 197 5.27 11.25 40.15
C ARG A 197 6.49 12.04 39.67
N ARG A 198 6.61 12.23 38.35
CA ARG A 198 7.66 13.07 37.76
C ARG A 198 7.42 14.55 38.14
N LYS A 199 8.48 15.36 38.09
CA LYS A 199 8.37 16.82 38.27
C LYS A 199 7.34 17.39 37.30
N PHE A 200 6.58 18.40 37.73
CA PHE A 200 5.44 18.96 36.99
C PHE A 200 5.72 19.27 35.51
N LYS A 201 6.93 19.76 35.17
CA LYS A 201 7.34 20.01 33.78
C LYS A 201 7.21 18.81 32.84
N TRP A 202 7.41 17.58 33.34
CA TRP A 202 7.28 16.34 32.56
C TRP A 202 5.83 15.93 32.32
N VAL A 203 4.89 16.50 33.09
CA VAL A 203 3.46 16.27 33.00
C VAL A 203 2.83 17.32 32.10
N ILE A 204 3.06 18.61 32.42
CA ILE A 204 2.37 19.71 31.78
C ILE A 204 2.83 19.94 30.34
N LEU A 205 4.13 19.80 30.04
CA LEU A 205 4.64 20.09 28.70
C LEU A 205 4.04 19.13 27.63
N PRO A 206 4.05 17.79 27.82
CA PRO A 206 3.45 16.87 26.85
C PRO A 206 1.93 17.04 26.71
N ILE A 207 1.22 17.26 27.83
CA ILE A 207 -0.24 17.47 27.82
C ILE A 207 -0.59 18.76 27.09
N LEU A 208 0.05 19.88 27.44
CA LEU A 208 -0.28 21.18 26.88
C LEU A 208 0.12 21.27 25.41
N LEU A 209 1.38 20.98 25.07
CA LEU A 209 1.84 21.08 23.68
C LEU A 209 1.19 20.02 22.78
N GLY A 210 1.04 18.78 23.28
CA GLY A 210 0.34 17.74 22.53
C GLY A 210 -1.12 18.10 22.31
N GLY A 211 -1.81 18.60 23.34
CA GLY A 211 -3.21 19.03 23.25
C GLY A 211 -3.41 20.19 22.29
N LEU A 212 -2.60 21.25 22.41
CA LEU A 212 -2.65 22.42 21.53
C LEU A 212 -2.39 22.03 20.07
N TYR A 213 -1.36 21.22 19.82
CA TYR A 213 -1.01 20.78 18.47
C TYR A 213 -2.10 19.89 17.86
N PHE A 214 -2.63 18.92 18.63
CA PHE A 214 -3.72 18.05 18.18
C PHE A 214 -4.96 18.86 17.81
N VAL A 215 -5.41 19.75 18.69
CA VAL A 215 -6.59 20.60 18.46
C VAL A 215 -6.36 21.50 17.24
N PHE A 216 -5.19 22.14 17.14
CA PHE A 216 -4.83 22.96 15.99
C PHE A 216 -4.88 22.17 14.67
N CYS A 217 -4.31 20.96 14.63
CA CYS A 217 -4.29 20.15 13.42
C CYS A 217 -5.70 19.72 12.99
N ILE A 218 -6.47 19.16 13.93
CA ILE A 218 -7.77 18.54 13.65
C ILE A 218 -8.86 19.58 13.37
N PHE A 219 -8.89 20.71 14.08
CA PHE A 219 -9.98 21.68 13.99
C PHE A 219 -9.66 22.89 13.12
N TRP A 220 -8.38 23.16 12.80
CA TRP A 220 -8.01 24.34 12.01
C TRP A 220 -7.20 23.98 10.77
N LEU A 221 -5.99 23.42 10.94
CA LEU A 221 -5.03 23.23 9.85
C LEU A 221 -5.58 22.31 8.75
N MET A 222 -5.98 21.09 9.13
CA MET A 222 -6.44 20.11 8.16
C MET A 222 -7.76 20.55 7.52
N PRO A 223 -8.81 20.96 8.25
CA PRO A 223 -10.05 21.45 7.63
C PRO A 223 -9.84 22.62 6.66
N TYR A 224 -8.98 23.59 7.02
CA TYR A 224 -8.68 24.74 6.16
C TYR A 224 -8.11 24.34 4.80
N PHE A 225 -7.20 23.37 4.78
CA PHE A 225 -6.53 22.90 3.56
C PHE A 225 -7.27 21.76 2.83
N ASN A 226 -8.04 20.96 3.56
CA ASN A 226 -8.78 19.80 3.04
C ASN A 226 -10.02 20.23 2.25
N LYS A 227 -10.72 21.30 2.67
CA LYS A 227 -11.94 21.80 2.02
C LYS A 227 -13.02 20.72 1.79
N ASN A 228 -13.14 19.77 2.72
CA ASN A 228 -14.06 18.62 2.68
C ASN A 228 -13.79 17.59 1.57
N THR A 229 -12.61 17.62 0.96
CA THR A 229 -12.21 16.70 -0.11
C THR A 229 -11.87 15.30 0.40
N ILE A 230 -11.37 15.14 1.62
CA ILE A 230 -11.06 13.83 2.22
C ILE A 230 -11.63 13.79 3.64
N GLN A 231 -12.55 12.86 3.91
CA GLN A 231 -13.34 12.85 5.15
C GLN A 231 -13.00 11.65 6.04
N PHE A 232 -11.93 11.76 6.84
CA PHE A 232 -11.49 10.70 7.75
C PHE A 232 -12.54 10.26 8.76
N ILE A 233 -13.45 11.15 9.16
CA ILE A 233 -14.54 10.82 10.09
C ILE A 233 -15.42 9.65 9.61
N THR A 234 -15.50 9.43 8.29
CA THR A 234 -16.29 8.34 7.69
C THR A 234 -15.84 6.95 8.15
N ILE A 235 -14.57 6.76 8.50
CA ILE A 235 -14.06 5.48 9.01
C ILE A 235 -14.59 5.15 10.42
N TYR A 236 -15.12 6.15 11.13
CA TYR A 236 -15.77 6.03 12.44
C TYR A 236 -17.29 6.24 12.36
N GLY A 237 -17.88 6.22 11.16
CA GLY A 237 -19.30 6.57 10.94
C GLY A 237 -20.31 5.71 11.71
N HIS A 238 -19.92 4.52 12.17
CA HIS A 238 -20.74 3.67 13.03
C HIS A 238 -20.84 4.17 14.49
N LEU A 239 -19.95 5.08 14.91
CA LEU A 239 -19.95 5.69 16.24
C LEU A 239 -20.61 7.07 16.24
N GLY A 240 -20.80 7.71 15.09
CA GLY A 240 -21.43 9.03 15.00
C GLY A 240 -21.03 9.78 13.74
N ARG A 241 -21.67 10.94 13.52
CA ARG A 241 -21.45 11.81 12.37
C ARG A 241 -20.58 13.04 12.69
N SER A 242 -20.23 13.24 13.96
CA SER A 242 -19.36 14.32 14.44
C SER A 242 -18.37 13.82 15.51
N TYR A 243 -17.24 14.51 15.70
CA TYR A 243 -16.27 14.13 16.73
C TYR A 243 -16.87 14.08 18.16
N PRO A 244 -17.69 15.05 18.61
CA PRO A 244 -18.34 14.96 19.93
C PRO A 244 -19.28 13.77 20.04
N GLU A 245 -20.06 13.48 18.99
CA GLU A 245 -20.98 12.34 18.97
C GLU A 245 -20.25 11.00 19.07
N ILE A 246 -19.15 10.84 18.31
CA ILE A 246 -18.28 9.67 18.38
C ILE A 246 -17.78 9.45 19.80
N LEU A 247 -17.25 10.51 20.44
CA LEU A 247 -16.77 10.43 21.82
C LEU A 247 -17.89 10.05 22.80
N ILE A 248 -19.05 10.67 22.70
CA ILE A 248 -20.22 10.38 23.55
C ILE A 248 -20.68 8.93 23.38
N ASN A 249 -20.74 8.43 22.14
CA ASN A 249 -21.26 7.10 21.84
C ASN A 249 -20.31 5.97 22.26
N ILE A 250 -18.99 6.22 22.32
CA ILE A 250 -18.03 5.29 22.93
C ILE A 250 -18.43 4.98 24.38
N PHE A 251 -18.88 5.99 25.13
CA PHE A 251 -19.31 5.82 26.54
C PHE A 251 -20.78 5.40 26.70
N ARG A 252 -21.68 5.82 25.79
CA ARG A 252 -23.10 5.42 25.83
C ARG A 252 -23.34 3.97 25.41
N HIS A 253 -22.47 3.41 24.56
CA HIS A 253 -22.63 2.07 24.01
C HIS A 253 -21.42 1.15 24.27
N PRO A 254 -20.99 0.97 25.54
CA PRO A 254 -19.73 0.31 25.88
C PRO A 254 -19.70 -1.17 25.46
N ILE A 255 -20.85 -1.86 25.53
CA ILE A 255 -20.96 -3.26 25.10
C ILE A 255 -20.77 -3.40 23.59
N ALA A 256 -21.41 -2.53 22.80
CA ALA A 256 -21.29 -2.56 21.34
C ALA A 256 -19.86 -2.21 20.90
N VAL A 257 -19.28 -1.17 21.50
CA VAL A 257 -17.89 -0.75 21.27
C VAL A 257 -16.91 -1.87 21.62
N THR A 258 -17.10 -2.54 22.76
CA THR A 258 -16.25 -3.67 23.15
C THR A 258 -16.38 -4.83 22.16
N LYS A 259 -17.60 -5.22 21.77
CA LYS A 259 -17.80 -6.25 20.74
C LYS A 259 -17.10 -5.89 19.42
N PHE A 260 -17.16 -4.61 19.04
CA PHE A 260 -16.50 -4.11 17.84
C PHE A 260 -14.97 -4.14 17.93
N MET A 261 -14.37 -3.81 19.08
CA MET A 261 -12.91 -3.86 19.28
C MET A 261 -12.35 -5.29 19.32
N PHE A 262 -13.17 -6.27 19.70
CA PHE A 262 -12.79 -7.69 19.81
C PHE A 262 -13.38 -8.56 18.69
N MET A 263 -13.61 -8.00 17.50
CA MET A 263 -13.86 -8.77 16.29
C MET A 263 -12.65 -9.66 15.95
N LYS A 264 -12.89 -10.78 15.25
CA LYS A 264 -11.87 -11.79 14.95
C LYS A 264 -10.60 -11.21 14.34
N GLU A 265 -10.75 -10.31 13.38
CA GLU A 265 -9.66 -9.65 12.65
C GLU A 265 -8.82 -8.78 13.59
N LYS A 266 -9.47 -8.10 14.55
CA LYS A 266 -8.81 -7.22 15.52
C LYS A 266 -8.12 -7.99 16.64
N ILE A 267 -8.69 -9.11 17.06
CA ILE A 267 -8.01 -10.05 17.97
C ILE A 267 -6.75 -10.58 17.28
N LEU A 268 -6.85 -10.98 16.02
CA LEU A 268 -5.68 -11.45 15.25
C LEU A 268 -4.62 -10.34 15.12
N TYR A 269 -5.03 -9.09 14.90
CA TYR A 269 -4.13 -7.93 14.91
C TYR A 269 -3.41 -7.78 16.25
N LEU A 270 -4.12 -7.84 17.38
CA LEU A 270 -3.53 -7.78 18.72
C LEU A 270 -2.53 -8.94 18.95
N ILE A 271 -2.85 -10.15 18.49
CA ILE A 271 -1.93 -11.29 18.53
C ILE A 271 -0.68 -11.02 17.67
N ASN A 272 -0.85 -10.49 16.47
CA ASN A 272 0.27 -10.20 15.57
C ASN A 272 1.19 -9.08 16.09
N ILE A 273 0.64 -8.15 16.87
CA ILE A 273 1.39 -7.05 17.48
C ILE A 273 2.08 -7.49 18.79
N PHE A 274 1.36 -8.13 19.72
CA PHE A 274 1.90 -8.47 21.05
C PHE A 274 2.50 -9.87 21.16
N GLY A 275 2.09 -10.81 20.30
CA GLY A 275 2.55 -12.20 20.26
C GLY A 275 4.05 -12.34 20.00
N PRO A 276 4.68 -11.59 19.06
CA PRO A 276 6.13 -11.63 18.88
C PRO A 276 6.93 -11.19 20.11
N LEU A 277 6.28 -10.49 21.05
CA LEU A 277 6.87 -10.06 22.32
C LEU A 277 6.40 -10.93 23.49
N SER A 278 5.88 -12.11 23.18
CA SER A 278 5.37 -13.10 24.15
C SER A 278 4.34 -12.52 25.12
N PHE A 279 3.60 -11.48 24.70
CA PHE A 279 2.66 -10.72 25.54
C PHE A 279 3.28 -10.09 26.80
N VAL A 280 4.62 -10.04 26.93
CA VAL A 280 5.32 -9.52 28.11
C VAL A 280 5.08 -8.03 28.32
N SER A 281 4.70 -7.29 27.27
CA SER A 281 4.25 -5.90 27.37
C SER A 281 3.07 -5.72 28.35
N PHE A 282 2.25 -6.76 28.60
CA PHE A 282 1.15 -6.68 29.56
C PHE A 282 1.58 -6.88 31.02
N VAL A 283 2.82 -7.31 31.27
CA VAL A 283 3.40 -7.42 32.62
C VAL A 283 3.78 -6.03 33.20
N SER A 284 3.79 -4.99 32.35
CA SER A 284 3.97 -3.60 32.76
C SER A 284 2.83 -2.71 32.24
N PRO A 285 1.58 -2.92 32.69
CA PRO A 285 0.41 -2.27 32.08
C PRO A 285 0.47 -0.74 32.15
N LEU A 286 1.08 -0.17 33.19
CA LEU A 286 1.28 1.29 33.28
C LEU A 286 2.16 1.82 32.14
N SER A 287 3.16 1.05 31.71
CA SER A 287 4.06 1.45 30.62
C SER A 287 3.41 1.36 29.24
N LEU A 288 2.22 0.75 29.12
CA LEU A 288 1.40 0.75 27.89
C LEU A 288 0.49 1.98 27.77
N ILE A 289 0.30 2.77 28.83
CA ILE A 289 -0.60 3.95 28.80
C ILE A 289 -0.37 4.84 27.57
N PRO A 290 0.88 5.20 27.20
CA PRO A 290 1.13 6.02 26.01
C PRO A 290 0.65 5.39 24.69
N ALA A 291 0.58 4.06 24.59
CA ALA A 291 0.10 3.37 23.40
C ALA A 291 -1.43 3.36 23.27
N LEU A 292 -2.16 3.51 24.38
CA LEU A 292 -3.60 3.27 24.43
C LEU A 292 -4.42 4.14 23.46
N PRO A 293 -4.18 5.47 23.33
CA PRO A 293 -4.97 6.29 22.42
C PRO A 293 -4.85 5.85 20.96
N LEU A 294 -3.63 5.52 20.51
CA LEU A 294 -3.37 5.05 19.15
C LEU A 294 -3.96 3.65 18.92
N LEU A 295 -3.81 2.77 19.91
CA LEU A 295 -4.42 1.44 19.85
C LEU A 295 -5.96 1.53 19.76
N MET A 296 -6.59 2.41 20.53
CA MET A 296 -8.03 2.67 20.46
C MET A 296 -8.42 3.26 19.10
N GLN A 297 -7.66 4.21 18.58
CA GLN A 297 -7.89 4.78 17.24
C GLN A 297 -7.99 3.68 16.18
N HIS A 298 -7.08 2.69 16.20
CA HIS A 298 -7.08 1.59 15.24
C HIS A 298 -8.21 0.59 15.52
N LEU A 299 -8.39 0.17 16.78
CA LEU A 299 -9.42 -0.81 17.15
C LEU A 299 -10.86 -0.30 16.95
N LEU A 300 -11.06 1.02 16.92
CA LEU A 300 -12.35 1.65 16.65
C LEU A 300 -12.58 1.98 15.16
N SER A 301 -11.64 1.67 14.28
CA SER A 301 -11.79 1.94 12.84
C SER A 301 -12.63 0.87 12.13
N LEU A 302 -13.44 1.29 11.15
CA LEU A 302 -14.04 0.40 10.15
C LEU A 302 -13.05 -0.04 9.08
N ARG A 303 -11.93 0.67 8.93
CA ARG A 303 -10.96 0.42 7.87
C ARG A 303 -10.03 -0.72 8.28
N GLY A 304 -10.16 -1.87 7.63
CA GLY A 304 -9.35 -3.07 7.93
C GLY A 304 -7.83 -2.89 7.77
N THR A 305 -7.38 -1.86 7.05
CA THR A 305 -5.95 -1.55 6.92
C THR A 305 -5.34 -1.03 8.23
N GLU A 306 -6.13 -0.37 9.10
CA GLU A 306 -5.65 0.16 10.39
C GLU A 306 -5.49 -0.92 11.46
N THR A 307 -6.14 -2.07 11.28
CA THR A 307 -6.06 -3.26 12.13
C THR A 307 -5.29 -4.38 11.44
N SER A 308 -4.27 -4.03 10.67
CA SER A 308 -3.41 -4.97 9.96
C SER A 308 -1.94 -4.58 10.13
N ILE A 309 -1.06 -5.57 10.30
CA ILE A 309 0.38 -5.34 10.41
C ILE A 309 1.06 -5.13 9.05
N TYR A 310 0.32 -5.28 7.94
CA TYR A 310 0.87 -5.18 6.59
C TYR A 310 1.08 -3.75 6.09
N TYR A 311 0.57 -2.75 6.84
CA TYR A 311 0.57 -1.33 6.49
C TYR A 311 1.39 -0.49 7.50
N HIS A 312 1.55 0.79 7.23
CA HIS A 312 2.42 1.71 7.99
C HIS A 312 1.95 2.00 9.42
N TYR A 313 0.66 1.83 9.75
CA TYR A 313 0.05 2.26 11.02
C TYR A 313 0.74 1.71 12.28
N ALA A 314 1.33 0.51 12.21
CA ALA A 314 2.04 -0.06 13.36
C ALA A 314 3.26 0.78 13.80
N ALA A 315 3.85 1.59 12.91
CA ALA A 315 5.02 2.42 13.18
C ALA A 315 4.86 3.31 14.42
N GLU A 316 3.66 3.83 14.63
CA GLU A 316 3.32 4.78 15.69
C GLU A 316 3.27 4.13 17.07
N MET A 317 2.85 2.86 17.13
CA MET A 317 2.66 2.13 18.39
C MET A 317 3.90 1.35 18.84
N ILE A 318 4.73 0.91 17.88
CA ILE A 318 5.93 0.09 18.13
C ILE A 318 6.79 0.63 19.29
N PRO A 319 7.12 1.94 19.36
CA PRO A 319 7.96 2.46 20.43
C PRO A 319 7.42 2.23 21.84
N PHE A 320 6.11 2.42 22.03
CA PHE A 320 5.46 2.27 23.32
C PHE A 320 5.25 0.82 23.71
N ILE A 321 5.00 -0.05 22.73
CA ILE A 321 4.87 -1.50 22.96
C ILE A 321 6.22 -2.10 23.39
N PHE A 322 7.32 -1.69 22.74
CA PHE A 322 8.68 -2.09 23.12
C PHE A 322 9.13 -1.45 24.44
N PHE A 323 8.71 -0.23 24.72
CA PHE A 323 8.90 0.39 26.05
C PHE A 323 8.27 -0.48 27.13
N SER A 324 7.01 -0.87 26.96
CA SER A 324 6.35 -1.76 27.93
C SER A 324 6.99 -3.14 27.99
N PHE A 325 7.45 -3.68 26.86
CA PHE A 325 8.17 -4.96 26.81
C PHE A 325 9.43 -4.93 27.69
N ILE A 326 10.26 -3.89 27.58
CA ILE A 326 11.47 -3.73 28.40
C ILE A 326 11.14 -3.68 29.90
N PHE A 327 10.14 -2.90 30.29
CA PHE A 327 9.71 -2.84 31.69
C PHE A 327 8.99 -4.11 32.15
N GLY A 328 8.33 -4.83 31.25
CA GLY A 328 7.74 -6.14 31.51
C GLY A 328 8.82 -7.17 31.83
N ILE A 329 9.91 -7.21 31.05
CA ILE A 329 11.10 -8.03 31.36
C ILE A 329 11.66 -7.63 32.73
N LYS A 330 11.82 -6.33 33.00
CA LYS A 330 12.31 -5.85 34.32
C LYS A 330 11.43 -6.38 35.46
N ASN A 331 10.12 -6.30 35.31
CA ASN A 331 9.17 -6.78 36.31
C ASN A 331 9.26 -8.30 36.48
N LEU A 332 9.39 -9.08 35.40
CA LEU A 332 9.61 -10.54 35.51
C LEU A 332 10.91 -10.87 36.26
N LEU A 333 12.00 -10.17 35.93
CA LEU A 333 13.31 -10.39 36.55
C LEU A 333 13.42 -9.86 37.99
N SER A 334 12.37 -9.21 38.51
CA SER A 334 12.28 -8.91 39.94
C SER A 334 12.07 -10.16 40.79
N GLN A 335 11.58 -11.25 40.19
CA GLN A 335 11.46 -12.55 40.84
C GLN A 335 12.77 -13.34 40.75
N ASP A 336 13.29 -13.80 41.89
CA ASP A 336 14.59 -14.50 41.96
C ASP A 336 14.69 -15.78 41.14
N SER A 337 13.59 -16.53 41.05
CA SER A 337 13.50 -17.74 40.21
C SER A 337 13.70 -17.41 38.73
N LEU A 338 13.03 -16.37 38.23
CA LEU A 338 13.13 -15.91 36.84
C LEU A 338 14.46 -15.23 36.56
N ARG A 339 15.00 -14.45 37.51
CA ARG A 339 16.32 -13.83 37.42
C ARG A 339 17.44 -14.85 37.25
N ARG A 340 17.39 -15.97 37.98
CA ARG A 340 18.34 -17.09 37.83
C ARG A 340 18.23 -17.78 36.46
N ARG A 341 17.03 -17.77 35.85
CA ARG A 341 16.74 -18.35 34.53
C ARG A 341 16.75 -17.33 33.39
N GLN A 342 17.30 -16.13 33.60
CA GLN A 342 17.20 -15.04 32.63
C GLN A 342 17.74 -15.37 31.24
N PHE A 343 18.78 -16.20 31.14
CA PHE A 343 19.32 -16.63 29.85
C PHE A 343 18.30 -17.49 29.07
N PHE A 344 17.64 -18.43 29.75
CA PHE A 344 16.60 -19.25 29.16
C PHE A 344 15.38 -18.40 28.75
N LEU A 345 14.93 -17.48 29.60
CA LEU A 345 13.86 -16.55 29.25
C LEU A 345 14.19 -15.71 28.02
N MET A 346 15.42 -15.18 27.95
CA MET A 346 15.89 -14.41 26.80
C MET A 346 15.87 -15.25 25.52
N LEU A 347 16.36 -16.49 25.59
CA LEU A 347 16.31 -17.43 24.47
C LEU A 347 14.87 -17.73 24.05
N CYS A 348 13.96 -17.99 25.00
CA CYS A 348 12.54 -18.21 24.71
C CYS A 348 11.92 -17.01 23.99
N PHE A 349 12.15 -15.78 24.46
CA PHE A 349 11.60 -14.59 23.81
C PHE A 349 12.18 -14.41 22.39
N CYS A 350 13.47 -14.67 22.19
CA CYS A 350 14.08 -14.63 20.85
C CYS A 350 13.48 -15.70 19.92
N LEU A 351 13.29 -16.93 20.41
CA LEU A 351 12.72 -18.04 19.63
C LEU A 351 11.24 -17.80 19.30
N ILE A 352 10.46 -17.24 20.23
CA ILE A 352 9.07 -16.86 19.97
C ILE A 352 9.00 -15.74 18.92
N ALA A 353 9.80 -14.68 19.08
CA ALA A 353 9.88 -13.61 18.09
C ALA A 353 10.26 -14.15 16.70
N LEU A 354 11.25 -15.05 16.64
CA LEU A 354 11.67 -15.72 15.41
C LEU A 354 10.57 -16.60 14.82
N GLY A 355 9.85 -17.38 15.64
CA GLY A 355 8.75 -18.23 15.21
C GLY A 355 7.59 -17.42 14.60
N PHE A 356 7.22 -16.30 15.22
CA PHE A 356 6.28 -15.34 14.63
C PHE A 356 6.83 -14.76 13.32
N ASN A 357 8.10 -14.40 13.26
CA ASN A 357 8.70 -13.89 12.03
C ASN A 357 8.68 -14.92 10.88
N ILE A 358 8.99 -16.19 11.14
CA ILE A 358 8.90 -17.26 10.14
C ILE A 358 7.45 -17.45 9.67
N ARG A 359 6.47 -17.34 10.58
CA ARG A 359 5.06 -17.62 10.28
C ARG A 359 4.34 -16.48 9.57
N ILE A 360 4.60 -15.24 9.97
CA ILE A 360 3.87 -14.05 9.49
C ILE A 360 4.77 -12.92 9.03
N GLY A 361 6.07 -12.92 9.33
CA GLY A 361 6.99 -11.82 9.01
C GLY A 361 7.46 -11.83 7.55
N PRO A 362 7.85 -10.65 7.01
CA PRO A 362 8.33 -10.56 5.65
C PRO A 362 9.80 -10.97 5.49
N HIS A 363 10.58 -11.07 6.59
CA HIS A 363 12.04 -11.18 6.51
C HIS A 363 12.51 -12.41 5.75
N PHE A 364 11.85 -13.56 5.87
CA PHE A 364 12.22 -14.77 5.12
C PHE A 364 11.49 -14.91 3.78
N ILE A 365 10.35 -14.25 3.63
CA ILE A 365 9.52 -14.30 2.41
C ILE A 365 10.06 -13.33 1.35
N LEU A 366 10.64 -12.21 1.77
CA LEU A 366 11.11 -11.13 0.89
C LEU A 366 12.14 -11.64 -0.13
N TRP A 367 13.13 -12.43 0.29
CA TRP A 367 14.09 -13.06 -0.63
C TRP A 367 13.42 -13.88 -1.74
N ARG A 368 12.35 -14.62 -1.43
CA ARG A 368 11.59 -15.38 -2.43
C ARG A 368 10.85 -14.47 -3.41
N LYS A 369 10.42 -13.28 -2.95
CA LYS A 369 9.77 -12.29 -3.81
C LYS A 369 10.71 -11.70 -4.86
N PHE A 370 12.02 -11.60 -4.60
CA PHE A 370 12.99 -11.09 -5.59
C PHE A 370 13.00 -11.89 -6.89
N ASN A 371 12.81 -13.21 -6.81
CA ASN A 371 12.79 -14.09 -7.98
C ASN A 371 11.38 -14.40 -8.50
N THR A 372 10.34 -13.82 -7.87
CA THR A 372 8.94 -14.05 -8.24
C THR A 372 8.24 -12.71 -8.48
N ALA A 373 7.54 -12.18 -7.48
CA ALA A 373 6.71 -10.98 -7.62
C ALA A 373 7.49 -9.70 -7.97
N PHE A 374 8.79 -9.61 -7.61
CA PHE A 374 9.61 -8.43 -7.87
C PHE A 374 10.67 -8.65 -8.95
N LYS A 375 10.54 -9.76 -9.69
CA LYS A 375 11.42 -10.03 -10.83
C LYS A 375 10.89 -9.27 -12.02
N GLN A 376 11.75 -8.46 -12.63
CA GLN A 376 11.40 -7.78 -13.88
C GLN A 376 11.09 -8.79 -14.99
N ASP A 377 9.99 -8.57 -15.69
CA ASP A 377 9.57 -9.37 -16.83
C ASP A 377 9.60 -8.59 -18.15
N ALA A 378 9.08 -9.20 -19.22
CA ALA A 378 9.00 -8.55 -20.53
C ALA A 378 8.04 -7.34 -20.51
N LEU A 379 6.96 -7.41 -19.75
CA LEU A 379 5.97 -6.34 -19.64
C LEU A 379 6.58 -5.13 -18.92
N ASP A 380 7.43 -5.33 -17.91
CA ASP A 380 8.15 -4.23 -17.24
C ASP A 380 9.06 -3.43 -18.19
N LYS A 381 9.67 -4.08 -19.18
CA LYS A 381 10.45 -3.38 -20.22
C LYS A 381 9.55 -2.52 -21.09
N GLU A 382 8.40 -3.04 -21.49
CA GLU A 382 7.39 -2.30 -22.25
C GLU A 382 6.83 -1.13 -21.44
N ARG A 383 6.58 -1.30 -20.12
CA ARG A 383 6.19 -0.21 -19.21
C ARG A 383 7.19 0.93 -19.24
N ILE A 384 8.50 0.63 -19.18
CA ILE A 384 9.56 1.64 -19.26
C ILE A 384 9.55 2.37 -20.62
N VAL A 385 9.31 1.65 -21.71
CA VAL A 385 9.19 2.25 -23.06
C VAL A 385 8.00 3.21 -23.14
N LEU A 386 6.84 2.79 -22.62
CA LEU A 386 5.64 3.63 -22.55
C LEU A 386 5.87 4.91 -21.73
N LEU A 387 6.55 4.81 -20.58
CA LEU A 387 6.90 5.96 -19.76
C LEU A 387 7.79 6.97 -20.49
N LYS A 388 8.77 6.50 -21.28
CA LYS A 388 9.67 7.37 -22.06
C LYS A 388 8.94 8.17 -23.15
N ASN A 389 7.79 7.71 -23.60
CA ASN A 389 6.96 8.42 -24.59
C ASN A 389 6.15 9.58 -23.98
N ILE A 390 6.18 9.75 -22.65
CA ILE A 390 5.50 10.83 -21.94
C ILE A 390 6.52 11.92 -21.59
N PRO A 391 6.36 13.16 -22.08
CA PRO A 391 7.22 14.27 -21.69
C PRO A 391 7.21 14.50 -20.17
N ASN A 392 8.37 14.83 -19.59
CA ASN A 392 8.55 14.98 -18.14
C ASN A 392 7.59 16.02 -17.52
N GLU A 393 7.35 17.13 -18.23
CA GLU A 393 6.49 18.23 -17.75
C GLU A 393 5.01 18.08 -18.16
N ALA A 394 4.66 17.02 -18.89
CA ALA A 394 3.26 16.81 -19.28
C ALA A 394 2.41 16.43 -18.08
N SER A 395 1.16 16.92 -18.07
CA SER A 395 0.11 16.48 -17.14
C SER A 395 -0.35 15.07 -17.51
N VAL A 396 -0.41 14.18 -16.51
CA VAL A 396 -0.71 12.76 -16.72
C VAL A 396 -1.73 12.28 -15.70
N VAL A 397 -2.69 11.49 -16.15
CA VAL A 397 -3.48 10.61 -15.29
C VAL A 397 -3.00 9.16 -15.46
N ALA A 398 -2.79 8.41 -14.39
CA ALA A 398 -2.31 7.04 -14.49
C ALA A 398 -2.84 6.10 -13.41
N THR A 399 -2.80 4.78 -13.68
CA THR A 399 -3.07 3.72 -12.70
C THR A 399 -1.88 3.55 -11.73
N PHE A 400 -2.10 2.87 -10.59
CA PHE A 400 -1.24 2.94 -9.41
C PHE A 400 0.22 2.57 -9.68
N GLU A 401 0.46 1.49 -10.43
CA GLU A 401 1.81 0.98 -10.71
C GLU A 401 2.74 2.01 -11.38
N PHE A 402 2.18 3.00 -12.08
CA PHE A 402 2.94 4.04 -12.77
C PHE A 402 3.13 5.32 -11.96
N LEU A 403 2.30 5.55 -10.94
CA LEU A 403 2.31 6.83 -10.20
C LEU A 403 3.68 7.14 -9.59
N PRO A 404 4.39 6.20 -8.92
CA PRO A 404 5.72 6.49 -8.36
C PRO A 404 6.76 6.84 -9.43
N GLN A 405 6.68 6.24 -10.62
CA GLN A 405 7.58 6.52 -11.74
C GLN A 405 7.32 7.89 -12.37
N LEU A 406 6.07 8.36 -12.29
CA LEU A 406 5.63 9.63 -12.84
C LEU A 406 5.64 10.79 -11.84
N ALA A 407 5.96 10.55 -10.56
CA ALA A 407 5.77 11.51 -9.47
C ALA A 407 6.61 12.80 -9.55
N HIS A 408 7.69 12.82 -10.33
CA HIS A 408 8.51 14.03 -10.56
C HIS A 408 7.90 14.96 -11.61
N ARG A 409 6.63 15.33 -11.43
CA ARG A 409 5.95 16.32 -12.27
C ARG A 409 4.97 17.11 -11.43
N LYS A 410 4.71 18.34 -11.86
CA LYS A 410 3.76 19.23 -11.16
C LYS A 410 2.34 18.65 -11.15
N TRP A 411 1.91 18.06 -12.26
CA TRP A 411 0.56 17.58 -12.48
C TRP A 411 0.55 16.07 -12.78
N LEU A 412 0.22 15.30 -11.75
CA LEU A 412 0.00 13.86 -11.79
C LEU A 412 -1.33 13.56 -11.11
N TYR A 413 -2.19 12.83 -11.78
CA TYR A 413 -3.51 12.46 -11.29
C TYR A 413 -3.62 10.94 -11.22
N SER A 414 -4.38 10.44 -10.25
CA SER A 414 -4.61 9.02 -10.13
C SER A 414 -5.91 8.63 -10.83
N PHE A 415 -5.85 7.59 -11.65
CA PHE A 415 -6.96 7.17 -12.50
C PHE A 415 -8.15 6.62 -11.71
N HIS A 416 -7.94 6.12 -10.50
CA HIS A 416 -9.05 5.63 -9.65
C HIS A 416 -10.06 6.72 -9.32
N HIS A 417 -9.66 8.00 -9.23
CA HIS A 417 -10.61 9.10 -9.05
C HIS A 417 -11.48 9.34 -10.29
N VAL A 418 -10.92 9.16 -11.48
CA VAL A 418 -11.68 9.20 -12.75
C VAL A 418 -12.66 8.03 -12.79
N TYR A 419 -12.21 6.82 -12.45
CA TYR A 419 -13.04 5.62 -12.43
C TYR A 419 -14.19 5.72 -11.41
N MET A 420 -13.92 6.17 -10.18
CA MET A 420 -14.95 6.33 -9.15
C MET A 420 -15.87 7.52 -9.39
N GLY A 421 -15.39 8.59 -10.02
CA GLY A 421 -16.11 9.86 -10.16
C GLY A 421 -16.11 10.73 -8.88
N TYR A 422 -15.43 10.31 -7.81
CA TYR A 422 -15.35 11.01 -6.53
C TYR A 422 -13.91 10.99 -5.96
N HIS A 423 -13.61 11.92 -5.07
CA HIS A 423 -12.38 11.89 -4.29
C HIS A 423 -12.39 10.75 -3.26
N THR A 424 -11.20 10.23 -2.90
CA THR A 424 -11.04 9.15 -1.92
C THR A 424 -11.62 9.53 -0.55
N LEU A 425 -12.41 8.62 0.05
CA LEU A 425 -13.11 8.84 1.33
C LEU A 425 -14.00 10.10 1.31
N SER A 426 -14.63 10.40 0.17
CA SER A 426 -15.48 11.58 0.02
C SER A 426 -16.64 11.33 -0.95
N ARG A 427 -17.67 12.16 -0.82
CA ARG A 427 -18.79 12.27 -1.78
C ARG A 427 -18.64 13.48 -2.72
N GLN A 428 -17.53 14.20 -2.61
CA GLN A 428 -17.21 15.29 -3.52
C GLN A 428 -16.87 14.73 -4.89
N LEU A 429 -17.60 15.19 -5.92
CA LEU A 429 -17.36 14.82 -7.31
C LEU A 429 -15.93 15.18 -7.72
N TYR A 430 -15.27 14.24 -8.39
CA TYR A 430 -13.97 14.45 -8.99
C TYR A 430 -14.13 14.80 -10.47
N LYS A 431 -13.38 15.80 -10.93
CA LYS A 431 -13.22 16.12 -12.35
C LYS A 431 -11.76 16.20 -12.68
N LEU A 432 -11.34 15.43 -13.67
CA LEU A 432 -9.97 15.52 -14.19
C LEU A 432 -9.77 16.90 -14.82
N PRO A 433 -8.67 17.62 -14.52
CA PRO A 433 -8.39 18.91 -15.15
C PRO A 433 -8.28 18.81 -16.68
N GLU A 434 -8.89 19.78 -17.37
CA GLU A 434 -9.01 19.78 -18.84
C GLU A 434 -7.66 19.84 -19.57
N ASP A 435 -6.65 20.42 -18.91
CA ASP A 435 -5.28 20.53 -19.40
C ASP A 435 -4.48 19.22 -19.24
N THR A 436 -5.09 18.12 -18.78
CA THR A 436 -4.46 16.80 -18.74
C THR A 436 -4.17 16.28 -20.15
N LYS A 437 -2.90 16.00 -20.46
CA LYS A 437 -2.44 15.69 -21.82
C LYS A 437 -2.33 14.21 -22.13
N TYR A 438 -2.01 13.38 -21.12
CA TYR A 438 -1.78 11.95 -21.30
C TYR A 438 -2.56 11.14 -20.27
N ALA A 439 -2.99 9.94 -20.67
CA ALA A 439 -3.50 8.92 -19.76
C ALA A 439 -2.73 7.62 -19.96
N LEU A 440 -2.13 7.07 -18.91
CA LEU A 440 -1.43 5.78 -18.94
C LEU A 440 -2.15 4.80 -18.03
N ILE A 441 -2.89 3.87 -18.62
CA ILE A 441 -3.86 3.05 -17.90
C ILE A 441 -3.54 1.58 -18.13
N ASN A 442 -3.35 0.84 -17.05
CA ASN A 442 -3.43 -0.61 -17.07
C ASN A 442 -4.85 -1.05 -16.71
N PHE A 443 -5.58 -1.62 -17.66
CA PHE A 443 -6.96 -2.06 -17.44
C PHE A 443 -7.07 -3.35 -16.61
N ASN A 444 -5.93 -3.95 -16.25
CA ASN A 444 -5.80 -5.00 -15.24
C ASN A 444 -5.35 -4.47 -13.86
N ASP A 445 -5.31 -3.15 -13.64
CA ASP A 445 -4.93 -2.57 -12.34
C ASP A 445 -5.86 -3.05 -11.22
N GLN A 446 -5.31 -3.89 -10.35
CA GLN A 446 -6.11 -4.60 -9.35
C GLN A 446 -6.75 -3.63 -8.37
N LEU A 447 -6.04 -2.64 -7.85
CA LEU A 447 -6.58 -1.77 -6.79
C LEU A 447 -7.73 -0.90 -7.32
N THR A 448 -7.59 -0.32 -8.52
CA THR A 448 -8.63 0.49 -9.18
C THR A 448 -9.88 -0.33 -9.42
N PHE A 449 -9.73 -1.51 -10.03
CA PHE A 449 -10.89 -2.27 -10.46
C PHE A 449 -11.41 -3.26 -9.43
N THR A 450 -10.74 -3.52 -8.30
CA THR A 450 -11.28 -4.40 -7.22
C THR A 450 -11.70 -3.62 -5.98
N SER A 451 -10.79 -2.85 -5.38
CA SER A 451 -11.06 -2.18 -4.10
C SER A 451 -11.88 -0.91 -4.27
N PHE A 452 -11.78 -0.27 -5.43
CA PHE A 452 -12.60 0.89 -5.81
C PHE A 452 -13.72 0.52 -6.81
N TYR A 453 -14.02 -0.78 -6.95
CA TYR A 453 -15.09 -1.25 -7.83
C TYR A 453 -16.47 -0.80 -7.35
N ALA A 454 -17.28 -0.34 -8.28
CA ALA A 454 -18.74 -0.29 -8.11
C ALA A 454 -19.40 -0.58 -9.46
N LEU A 455 -20.59 -1.18 -9.40
CA LEU A 455 -21.31 -1.66 -10.58
C LEU A 455 -21.51 -0.57 -11.65
N ASP A 456 -21.72 0.68 -11.23
CA ASP A 456 -21.98 1.80 -12.13
C ASP A 456 -20.74 2.60 -12.53
N ASN A 457 -19.55 2.32 -11.97
CA ASN A 457 -18.34 3.11 -12.22
C ASN A 457 -17.88 3.04 -13.69
N TYR A 458 -18.30 2.02 -14.46
CA TYR A 458 -18.02 1.99 -15.90
C TYR A 458 -18.64 3.18 -16.66
N LYS A 459 -19.72 3.77 -16.16
CA LYS A 459 -20.35 4.96 -16.76
C LYS A 459 -19.38 6.15 -16.78
N ASN A 460 -18.52 6.25 -15.77
CA ASN A 460 -17.47 7.28 -15.75
C ASN A 460 -16.40 7.03 -16.82
N LEU A 461 -16.10 5.76 -17.15
CA LEU A 461 -15.21 5.41 -18.26
C LEU A 461 -15.86 5.77 -19.60
N LEU A 462 -17.16 5.51 -19.76
CA LEU A 462 -17.91 5.92 -20.95
C LEU A 462 -17.92 7.44 -21.13
N ASP A 463 -18.11 8.24 -20.07
CA ASP A 463 -17.99 9.71 -20.16
C ASP A 463 -16.56 10.14 -20.52
N PHE A 464 -15.56 9.53 -19.87
CA PHE A 464 -14.16 9.87 -20.06
C PHE A 464 -13.67 9.63 -21.48
N PHE A 465 -14.01 8.48 -22.08
CA PHE A 465 -13.59 8.11 -23.44
C PHE A 465 -14.59 8.54 -24.53
N GLY A 466 -15.88 8.69 -24.19
CA GLY A 466 -16.96 9.02 -25.13
C GLY A 466 -16.83 10.39 -25.80
N LYS A 467 -16.06 11.32 -25.20
CA LYS A 467 -15.76 12.64 -25.79
C LYS A 467 -14.87 12.57 -27.03
N LYS A 468 -14.29 11.40 -27.36
CA LYS A 468 -13.37 11.17 -28.49
C LYS A 468 -12.17 12.12 -28.52
N GLU A 469 -11.78 12.65 -27.36
CA GLU A 469 -10.61 13.51 -27.21
C GLU A 469 -9.31 12.70 -27.01
N TRP A 470 -9.41 11.41 -26.69
CA TRP A 470 -8.26 10.56 -26.34
C TRP A 470 -7.87 9.64 -27.49
N GLY A 471 -6.74 9.92 -28.13
CA GLY A 471 -6.14 9.03 -29.13
C GLY A 471 -5.24 8.00 -28.49
N VAL A 472 -5.38 6.74 -28.91
CA VAL A 472 -4.53 5.63 -28.51
C VAL A 472 -3.22 5.68 -29.29
N ILE A 473 -2.12 6.03 -28.62
CA ILE A 473 -0.80 6.19 -29.25
C ILE A 473 0.13 5.00 -29.04
N ALA A 474 -0.13 4.15 -28.05
CA ALA A 474 0.55 2.87 -27.84
C ALA A 474 -0.29 1.90 -27.02
N VAL A 475 -0.17 0.61 -27.31
CA VAL A 475 -0.85 -0.48 -26.59
C VAL A 475 0.11 -1.66 -26.42
N LYS A 476 0.22 -2.19 -25.20
CA LYS A 476 0.93 -3.43 -24.89
C LYS A 476 0.12 -4.20 -23.85
N ASP A 477 -0.40 -5.37 -24.22
CA ASP A 477 -1.32 -6.16 -23.41
C ASP A 477 -2.57 -5.34 -22.99
N ALA A 478 -2.87 -5.24 -21.69
CA ALA A 478 -3.93 -4.40 -21.13
C ALA A 478 -3.47 -2.97 -20.78
N ILE A 479 -2.22 -2.60 -21.11
CA ILE A 479 -1.66 -1.29 -20.83
C ILE A 479 -1.79 -0.41 -22.06
N VAL A 480 -2.47 0.72 -21.90
CA VAL A 480 -2.76 1.66 -22.98
C VAL A 480 -2.25 3.05 -22.62
N LEU A 481 -1.52 3.65 -23.56
CA LEU A 481 -1.11 5.05 -23.50
C LEU A 481 -1.98 5.87 -24.46
N PHE A 482 -2.72 6.81 -23.87
CA PHE A 482 -3.54 7.77 -24.57
C PHE A 482 -2.89 9.15 -24.57
N LYS A 483 -3.15 9.91 -25.64
CA LYS A 483 -2.80 11.32 -25.74
C LYS A 483 -4.01 12.13 -26.18
N LYS A 484 -4.27 13.22 -25.47
CA LYS A 484 -5.38 14.11 -25.75
C LYS A 484 -5.22 14.82 -27.11
N ASN A 485 -6.31 15.05 -27.81
CA ASN A 485 -6.40 15.70 -29.13
C ASN A 485 -5.46 15.11 -30.18
N THR A 486 -5.31 13.78 -30.17
CA THR A 486 -4.47 13.03 -31.11
C THR A 486 -5.34 11.94 -31.75
N PRO A 487 -5.19 11.63 -33.04
CA PRO A 487 -5.90 10.50 -33.64
C PRO A 487 -5.39 9.16 -33.11
N ASP A 488 -6.23 8.14 -33.17
CA ASP A 488 -5.86 6.77 -32.82
C ASP A 488 -4.80 6.23 -33.79
N LYS A 489 -3.67 5.79 -33.24
CA LYS A 489 -2.68 4.96 -33.94
C LYS A 489 -3.03 3.47 -33.83
N TYR A 490 -3.65 3.09 -32.71
CA TYR A 490 -4.11 1.73 -32.46
C TYR A 490 -5.61 1.74 -32.21
N TYR A 491 -6.27 0.70 -32.67
CA TYR A 491 -7.69 0.50 -32.47
C TYR A 491 -7.92 -0.56 -31.39
N LEU A 492 -8.78 -0.27 -30.41
CA LEU A 492 -9.08 -1.16 -29.28
C LEU A 492 -10.41 -1.90 -29.46
N TYR A 493 -11.46 -1.20 -29.88
CA TYR A 493 -12.76 -1.79 -30.20
C TYR A 493 -13.62 -0.87 -31.09
N SER A 494 -14.65 -1.42 -31.73
CA SER A 494 -15.78 -0.65 -32.27
C SER A 494 -17.04 -1.48 -32.38
N LEU A 495 -18.15 -0.76 -32.48
CA LEU A 495 -19.43 -1.30 -32.89
C LEU A 495 -19.42 -1.56 -34.40
N ILE A 496 -19.99 -2.69 -34.82
CA ILE A 496 -20.20 -3.05 -36.22
C ILE A 496 -21.64 -2.72 -36.60
N SER A 497 -21.80 -1.84 -37.59
CA SER A 497 -23.09 -1.58 -38.22
C SER A 497 -23.38 -2.65 -39.27
N GLY A 498 -23.89 -3.81 -38.85
CA GLY A 498 -24.25 -4.92 -39.75
C GLY A 498 -23.81 -6.29 -39.24
N THR A 499 -23.76 -7.28 -40.14
CA THR A 499 -23.38 -8.65 -39.80
C THR A 499 -21.86 -8.76 -39.69
N ALA A 500 -21.35 -9.24 -38.56
CA ALA A 500 -19.93 -9.57 -38.46
C ALA A 500 -19.59 -10.78 -39.35
N SER A 501 -18.42 -10.73 -39.98
CA SER A 501 -17.87 -11.83 -40.79
C SER A 501 -16.46 -12.19 -40.29
N PRO A 502 -16.33 -12.83 -39.12
CA PRO A 502 -15.05 -13.35 -38.66
C PRO A 502 -14.54 -14.42 -39.64
N LYS A 503 -13.23 -14.46 -39.86
CA LYS A 503 -12.54 -15.49 -40.65
C LYS A 503 -12.60 -16.85 -39.96
N THR A 504 -12.47 -16.88 -38.63
CA THR A 504 -12.60 -18.10 -37.82
C THR A 504 -13.83 -18.01 -36.94
N TYR A 505 -14.85 -18.83 -37.21
CA TYR A 505 -16.00 -18.92 -36.33
C TYR A 505 -15.64 -19.71 -35.08
N ALA A 506 -15.83 -19.09 -33.91
CA ALA A 506 -15.59 -19.66 -32.59
C ALA A 506 -16.83 -19.39 -31.74
N THR A 507 -17.96 -19.95 -32.18
CA THR A 507 -19.27 -19.54 -31.65
C THR A 507 -19.52 -20.11 -30.27
N SER A 508 -19.63 -19.26 -29.26
CA SER A 508 -19.97 -19.68 -27.89
C SER A 508 -20.93 -18.70 -27.24
N LEU A 509 -22.02 -19.22 -26.67
CA LEU A 509 -22.93 -18.48 -25.81
C LEU A 509 -22.38 -18.54 -24.38
N VAL A 510 -22.18 -17.37 -23.78
CA VAL A 510 -21.55 -17.20 -22.46
C VAL A 510 -22.57 -16.57 -21.51
N ALA A 511 -22.82 -17.27 -20.40
CA ALA A 511 -23.80 -16.88 -19.38
C ALA A 511 -25.22 -16.59 -19.91
N ASP A 512 -25.59 -17.14 -21.08
CA ASP A 512 -26.85 -16.88 -21.80
C ASP A 512 -27.12 -15.38 -22.12
N GLU A 513 -26.07 -14.55 -22.07
CA GLU A 513 -26.16 -13.08 -22.12
C GLU A 513 -25.33 -12.48 -23.25
N ILE A 514 -24.13 -13.01 -23.50
CA ILE A 514 -23.26 -12.58 -24.59
C ILE A 514 -22.82 -13.75 -25.44
N LYS A 515 -22.46 -13.48 -26.69
CA LYS A 515 -22.02 -14.50 -27.65
C LYS A 515 -20.69 -14.09 -28.26
N LEU A 516 -19.68 -14.96 -28.17
CA LEU A 516 -18.51 -14.89 -29.03
C LEU A 516 -18.94 -15.42 -30.41
N LEU A 517 -18.75 -14.62 -31.45
CA LEU A 517 -19.07 -14.97 -32.84
C LEU A 517 -17.87 -15.62 -33.54
N GLY A 518 -16.67 -15.12 -33.26
CA GLY A 518 -15.45 -15.61 -33.89
C GLY A 518 -14.23 -14.79 -33.57
N VAL A 519 -13.11 -15.21 -34.14
CA VAL A 519 -11.77 -14.69 -33.89
C VAL A 519 -10.98 -14.59 -35.19
N ASP A 520 -10.29 -13.47 -35.38
CA ASP A 520 -9.32 -13.31 -36.46
C ASP A 520 -7.92 -13.18 -35.89
N LEU A 521 -7.02 -14.06 -36.33
CA LEU A 521 -5.61 -13.95 -36.03
C LEU A 521 -4.96 -13.03 -37.06
N GLU A 522 -4.31 -11.96 -36.61
CA GLU A 522 -3.63 -11.00 -37.50
C GLU A 522 -2.12 -11.27 -37.61
N GLY A 523 -1.55 -11.95 -36.61
CA GLY A 523 -0.14 -12.37 -36.62
C GLY A 523 0.59 -12.02 -35.33
N ILE A 524 1.87 -12.39 -35.28
CA ILE A 524 2.79 -12.03 -34.20
C ILE A 524 3.85 -11.10 -34.78
N GLU A 525 4.00 -9.90 -34.21
CA GLU A 525 5.02 -8.93 -34.57
C GLU A 525 5.72 -8.46 -33.30
N GLU A 526 7.05 -8.51 -33.25
CA GLU A 526 7.85 -8.11 -32.07
C GLU A 526 7.34 -8.72 -30.74
N ASN A 527 7.02 -10.02 -30.73
CA ASN A 527 6.43 -10.76 -29.60
C ASN A 527 5.02 -10.29 -29.17
N VAL A 528 4.35 -9.47 -29.96
CA VAL A 528 2.96 -9.08 -29.73
C VAL A 528 2.06 -9.88 -30.65
N LEU A 529 1.23 -10.73 -30.07
CA LEU A 529 0.16 -11.42 -30.77
C LEU A 529 -1.03 -10.48 -30.95
N THR A 530 -1.39 -10.21 -32.20
CA THR A 530 -2.55 -9.39 -32.55
C THR A 530 -3.71 -10.27 -32.99
N MET A 531 -4.87 -10.10 -32.34
CA MET A 531 -6.09 -10.82 -32.69
C MET A 531 -7.33 -9.95 -32.53
N SER A 532 -8.33 -10.16 -33.38
CA SER A 532 -9.65 -9.54 -33.25
C SER A 532 -10.67 -10.54 -32.72
N LEU A 533 -11.46 -10.15 -31.72
CA LEU A 533 -12.60 -10.91 -31.19
C LEU A 533 -13.90 -10.24 -31.62
N TYR A 534 -14.88 -11.04 -32.04
CA TYR A 534 -16.19 -10.56 -32.46
C TYR A 534 -17.24 -11.01 -31.44
N TRP A 535 -17.90 -10.04 -30.83
CA TRP A 535 -18.89 -10.26 -29.79
C TRP A 535 -20.28 -9.83 -30.24
N GLN A 536 -21.30 -10.46 -29.68
CA GLN A 536 -22.68 -10.02 -29.81
C GLN A 536 -23.35 -10.01 -28.44
N SER A 537 -24.01 -8.89 -28.12
CA SER A 537 -24.89 -8.83 -26.96
C SER A 537 -26.21 -9.53 -27.27
N ILE A 538 -26.61 -10.49 -26.45
CA ILE A 538 -27.88 -11.20 -26.59
C ILE A 538 -28.93 -10.58 -25.66
N LYS A 539 -28.52 -10.21 -24.45
CA LYS A 539 -29.35 -9.56 -23.42
C LYS A 539 -28.52 -8.53 -22.65
N VAL A 540 -29.21 -7.63 -21.95
CA VAL A 540 -28.56 -6.78 -20.95
C VAL A 540 -27.99 -7.65 -19.84
N THR A 541 -26.80 -7.30 -19.35
CA THR A 541 -26.13 -8.00 -18.23
C THR A 541 -25.64 -7.00 -17.20
N ASP A 542 -25.69 -7.39 -15.92
CA ASP A 542 -25.03 -6.69 -14.81
C ASP A 542 -23.62 -7.27 -14.53
N LYS A 543 -23.22 -8.32 -15.25
CA LYS A 543 -21.95 -9.02 -15.05
C LYS A 543 -20.82 -8.30 -15.78
N ASP A 544 -19.73 -8.08 -15.06
CA ASP A 544 -18.43 -7.67 -15.60
C ASP A 544 -17.70 -8.91 -16.14
N ILE A 545 -18.00 -9.32 -17.37
CA ILE A 545 -17.47 -10.57 -17.92
C ILE A 545 -16.08 -10.31 -18.48
N ASN A 546 -15.10 -11.02 -17.92
CA ASN A 546 -13.72 -11.02 -18.38
C ASN A 546 -13.36 -12.36 -19.01
N ILE A 547 -12.25 -12.37 -19.75
CA ILE A 547 -11.69 -13.57 -20.38
C ILE A 547 -10.35 -13.96 -19.76
N PHE A 548 -10.03 -15.24 -19.81
CA PHE A 548 -8.66 -15.72 -19.69
C PHE A 548 -8.30 -16.59 -20.89
N LEU A 549 -7.04 -16.52 -21.31
CA LEU A 549 -6.48 -17.27 -22.42
C LEU A 549 -5.42 -18.23 -21.91
N ASP A 550 -5.53 -19.50 -22.29
CA ASP A 550 -4.56 -20.56 -22.02
C ASP A 550 -3.84 -20.94 -23.29
N PHE A 551 -2.51 -20.91 -23.24
CA PHE A 551 -1.62 -21.43 -24.27
C PHE A 551 -1.20 -22.82 -23.87
N ILE A 552 -1.63 -23.80 -24.66
CA ILE A 552 -1.42 -25.22 -24.41
C ILE A 552 -0.42 -25.76 -25.42
N ASP A 553 0.67 -26.36 -24.93
CA ASP A 553 1.69 -26.99 -25.78
C ASP A 553 1.20 -28.33 -26.37
N GLU A 554 1.98 -28.92 -27.28
CA GLU A 554 1.64 -30.21 -27.89
C GLU A 554 1.54 -31.37 -26.88
N ALA A 555 2.15 -31.22 -25.69
CA ALA A 555 2.03 -32.17 -24.59
C ALA A 555 0.76 -31.97 -23.74
N GLY A 556 -0.12 -31.03 -24.13
CA GLY A 556 -1.37 -30.74 -23.42
C GLY A 556 -1.19 -29.90 -22.14
N ARG A 557 -0.01 -29.30 -21.93
CA ARG A 557 0.31 -28.52 -20.72
C ARG A 557 0.04 -27.04 -20.95
N ILE A 558 -0.55 -26.38 -19.96
CA ILE A 558 -0.71 -24.92 -19.98
C ILE A 558 0.65 -24.28 -19.68
N VAL A 559 1.27 -23.67 -20.69
CA VAL A 559 2.60 -23.02 -20.56
C VAL A 559 2.50 -21.53 -20.26
N TYR A 560 1.36 -20.92 -20.61
CA TYR A 560 1.08 -19.52 -20.34
C TYR A 560 -0.43 -19.29 -20.19
N ARG A 561 -0.79 -18.52 -19.17
CA ARG A 561 -2.16 -18.04 -18.92
C ARG A 561 -2.11 -16.54 -18.74
N THR A 562 -3.07 -15.85 -19.35
CA THR A 562 -3.31 -14.42 -19.15
C THR A 562 -4.80 -14.16 -18.97
N SER A 563 -5.15 -13.11 -18.22
CA SER A 563 -6.53 -12.65 -18.07
C SER A 563 -6.66 -11.19 -18.44
N ARG A 564 -7.81 -10.83 -19.00
CA ARG A 564 -8.07 -9.47 -19.43
C ARG A 564 -9.55 -9.14 -19.49
N PRO A 565 -9.92 -7.88 -19.27
CA PRO A 565 -11.27 -7.42 -19.50
C PRO A 565 -11.62 -7.36 -20.99
N ILE A 566 -12.89 -7.60 -21.28
CA ILE A 566 -13.43 -7.39 -22.63
C ILE A 566 -13.47 -5.88 -22.93
N CYS A 567 -13.08 -5.52 -24.15
CA CYS A 567 -13.00 -4.15 -24.66
C CYS A 567 -12.24 -3.19 -23.72
N TYR A 568 -11.18 -3.70 -23.09
CA TYR A 568 -10.32 -2.93 -22.18
C TYR A 568 -11.10 -2.22 -21.05
N ARG A 569 -12.29 -2.70 -20.63
CA ARG A 569 -13.20 -1.98 -19.72
C ARG A 569 -13.65 -0.59 -20.19
N ILE A 570 -13.21 -0.13 -21.35
CA ILE A 570 -13.64 1.13 -21.95
C ILE A 570 -15.11 1.00 -22.33
N TYR A 571 -15.48 -0.16 -22.88
CA TYR A 571 -16.85 -0.52 -23.21
C TYR A 571 -17.17 -1.93 -22.69
N PRO A 572 -17.31 -2.09 -21.36
CA PRO A 572 -17.43 -3.39 -20.73
C PRO A 572 -18.82 -4.00 -21.01
N THR A 573 -19.00 -5.28 -20.68
CA THR A 573 -20.22 -6.03 -21.04
C THR A 573 -21.51 -5.45 -20.46
N GLN A 574 -21.45 -4.77 -19.32
CA GLN A 574 -22.61 -4.09 -18.74
C GLN A 574 -23.08 -2.86 -19.54
N ALA A 575 -22.21 -2.32 -20.41
CA ALA A 575 -22.54 -1.19 -21.26
C ALA A 575 -23.22 -1.59 -22.58
N TRP A 576 -23.30 -2.90 -22.88
CA TRP A 576 -23.76 -3.38 -24.17
C TRP A 576 -25.29 -3.42 -24.24
N HIS A 577 -25.83 -3.04 -25.40
CA HIS A 577 -27.25 -3.14 -25.71
C HIS A 577 -27.56 -4.41 -26.51
N PRO A 578 -28.71 -5.07 -26.27
CA PRO A 578 -29.08 -6.28 -27.01
C PRO A 578 -29.05 -6.07 -28.52
N GLY A 579 -28.42 -7.01 -29.23
CA GLY A 579 -28.24 -6.96 -30.68
C GLY A 579 -26.97 -6.25 -31.14
N GLU A 580 -26.29 -5.50 -30.27
CA GLU A 580 -25.01 -4.88 -30.64
C GLU A 580 -23.96 -5.94 -30.97
N VAL A 581 -23.19 -5.64 -32.01
CA VAL A 581 -22.06 -6.44 -32.46
C VAL A 581 -20.80 -5.63 -32.28
N ILE A 582 -19.83 -6.17 -31.54
CA ILE A 582 -18.60 -5.48 -31.15
C ILE A 582 -17.40 -6.22 -31.73
N LYS A 583 -16.51 -5.49 -32.41
CA LYS A 583 -15.18 -5.97 -32.76
C LYS A 583 -14.19 -5.41 -31.75
N GLU A 584 -13.57 -6.29 -30.98
CA GLU A 584 -12.46 -5.96 -30.09
C GLU A 584 -11.14 -6.36 -30.76
N LYS A 585 -10.08 -5.56 -30.60
CA LYS A 585 -8.73 -5.89 -31.06
C LYS A 585 -7.78 -5.94 -29.87
N ILE A 586 -7.06 -7.06 -29.75
CA ILE A 586 -6.18 -7.39 -28.63
C ILE A 586 -4.73 -7.38 -29.11
N TYR A 587 -3.85 -6.77 -28.32
CA TYR A 587 -2.40 -6.72 -28.54
C TYR A 587 -1.68 -7.45 -27.42
N LEU A 588 -1.67 -8.77 -27.45
CA LEU A 588 -1.18 -9.59 -26.34
C LEU A 588 0.35 -9.72 -26.38
N LEU A 589 1.03 -9.26 -25.33
CA LEU A 589 2.48 -9.47 -25.20
C LEU A 589 2.77 -10.92 -24.81
N LEU A 590 3.43 -11.66 -25.69
CA LEU A 590 3.85 -13.04 -25.42
C LEU A 590 5.12 -13.03 -24.53
N PRO A 591 5.17 -13.85 -23.47
CA PRO A 591 6.32 -13.87 -22.60
C PRO A 591 7.50 -14.55 -23.30
N SER A 592 8.70 -13.97 -23.15
CA SER A 592 9.94 -14.43 -23.82
C SER A 592 10.38 -15.85 -23.45
N ARG A 593 9.71 -16.49 -22.49
CA ARG A 593 9.97 -17.88 -22.05
C ARG A 593 9.22 -18.93 -22.87
N LEU A 594 8.29 -18.52 -23.76
CA LEU A 594 7.63 -19.46 -24.65
C LEU A 594 8.64 -20.00 -25.65
N THR A 595 8.78 -21.33 -25.70
CA THR A 595 9.66 -21.98 -26.67
C THR A 595 9.03 -21.90 -28.07
N PRO A 596 9.83 -21.88 -29.14
CA PRO A 596 9.30 -22.03 -30.49
C PRO A 596 8.50 -23.34 -30.60
N GLY A 597 7.36 -23.29 -31.29
CA GLY A 597 6.45 -24.43 -31.43
C GLY A 597 4.99 -24.02 -31.62
N ARG A 598 4.15 -25.04 -31.79
CA ARG A 598 2.71 -24.89 -31.97
C ARG A 598 1.98 -24.86 -30.64
N TYR A 599 1.05 -23.92 -30.49
CA TYR A 599 0.23 -23.78 -29.30
C TYR A 599 -1.25 -23.72 -29.64
N LEU A 600 -2.06 -24.49 -28.89
CA LEU A 600 -3.51 -24.35 -28.89
C LEU A 600 -3.91 -23.27 -27.90
N ILE A 601 -4.65 -22.27 -28.36
CA ILE A 601 -5.21 -21.22 -27.51
C ILE A 601 -6.64 -21.59 -27.14
N LYS A 602 -6.88 -21.76 -25.84
CA LYS A 602 -8.22 -21.92 -25.27
C LYS A 602 -8.63 -20.66 -24.50
N MET A 603 -9.90 -20.32 -24.55
CA MET A 603 -10.45 -19.15 -23.84
C MET A 603 -11.52 -19.59 -22.85
N GLY A 604 -11.44 -19.09 -21.62
CA GLY A 604 -12.51 -19.19 -20.64
C GLY A 604 -13.02 -17.81 -20.22
N PHE A 605 -14.14 -17.82 -19.50
CA PHE A 605 -14.93 -16.64 -19.16
C PHE A 605 -15.24 -16.64 -17.67
N PHE A 606 -15.22 -15.47 -17.04
CA PHE A 606 -15.56 -15.35 -15.63
C PHE A 606 -16.17 -14.00 -15.31
N ASN A 607 -17.05 -13.96 -14.32
CA ASN A 607 -17.48 -12.71 -13.72
C ASN A 607 -16.33 -12.17 -12.88
N PHE A 608 -15.83 -10.99 -13.22
CA PHE A 608 -14.69 -10.39 -12.54
C PHE A 608 -14.96 -10.10 -11.05
N VAL A 609 -16.20 -9.76 -10.69
CA VAL A 609 -16.58 -9.39 -9.31
C VAL A 609 -16.62 -10.63 -8.42
N THR A 610 -17.24 -11.72 -8.90
CA THR A 610 -17.40 -12.95 -8.09
C THR A 610 -16.23 -13.91 -8.26
N GLY A 611 -15.46 -13.81 -9.35
CA GLY A 611 -14.44 -14.76 -9.75
C GLY A 611 -14.99 -16.08 -10.29
N GLU A 612 -16.31 -16.22 -10.40
CA GLU A 612 -16.98 -17.43 -10.86
C GLU A 612 -16.87 -17.57 -12.37
N LEU A 613 -16.61 -18.80 -12.84
CA LEU A 613 -16.60 -19.12 -14.25
C LEU A 613 -18.01 -18.93 -14.84
N CYS A 614 -18.09 -18.33 -16.02
CA CYS A 614 -19.35 -18.21 -16.72
C CYS A 614 -19.70 -19.53 -17.42
N GLU A 615 -20.95 -19.97 -17.26
CA GLU A 615 -21.45 -21.15 -17.96
C GLU A 615 -21.44 -20.95 -19.48
N ASN A 616 -21.11 -22.03 -20.18
CA ASN A 616 -21.20 -22.16 -21.63
C ASN A 616 -21.35 -23.65 -21.99
N LYS A 617 -21.46 -23.95 -23.29
CA LYS A 617 -21.66 -25.34 -23.78
C LYS A 617 -20.41 -26.23 -23.73
N SER A 618 -19.28 -25.73 -23.23
CA SER A 618 -18.05 -26.53 -23.16
C SER A 618 -18.12 -27.58 -22.05
N GLU A 619 -17.65 -28.79 -22.36
CA GLU A 619 -17.43 -29.87 -21.41
C GLU A 619 -16.08 -29.75 -20.67
N ASP A 620 -15.23 -28.78 -21.07
CA ASP A 620 -13.96 -28.51 -20.37
C ASP A 620 -14.25 -28.12 -18.91
N PRO A 621 -13.55 -28.68 -17.90
CA PRO A 621 -13.78 -28.37 -16.49
C PRO A 621 -13.60 -26.89 -16.14
N LEU A 622 -12.78 -26.16 -16.91
CA LEU A 622 -12.59 -24.71 -16.80
C LEU A 622 -13.51 -23.92 -17.73
N LYS A 623 -14.50 -24.60 -18.35
CA LYS A 623 -15.47 -24.04 -19.30
C LYS A 623 -14.78 -23.31 -20.45
N ARG A 624 -13.64 -23.84 -20.89
CA ARG A 624 -12.86 -23.22 -21.97
C ARG A 624 -13.33 -23.68 -23.33
N ILE A 625 -13.27 -22.79 -24.31
CA ILE A 625 -13.50 -23.09 -25.72
C ILE A 625 -12.20 -23.00 -26.50
N ASP A 626 -12.07 -23.82 -27.54
CA ASP A 626 -10.95 -23.74 -28.46
C ASP A 626 -11.15 -22.53 -29.37
N ILE A 627 -10.14 -21.66 -29.43
CA ILE A 627 -10.22 -20.42 -30.20
C ILE A 627 -9.44 -20.52 -31.49
N THR A 628 -8.15 -20.83 -31.37
CA THR A 628 -7.24 -20.87 -32.52
C THR A 628 -5.96 -21.63 -32.16
N GLN A 629 -5.12 -21.87 -33.16
CA GLN A 629 -3.77 -22.38 -32.99
C GLN A 629 -2.78 -21.37 -33.55
N ILE A 630 -1.64 -21.24 -32.89
CA ILE A 630 -0.57 -20.35 -33.33
C ILE A 630 0.76 -21.11 -33.39
N ASP A 631 1.62 -20.69 -34.31
CA ASP A 631 3.01 -21.14 -34.37
C ASP A 631 3.90 -19.97 -33.91
N ILE A 632 4.68 -20.21 -32.85
CA ILE A 632 5.70 -19.26 -32.40
C ILE A 632 7.02 -19.68 -33.05
N ILE A 633 7.56 -18.81 -33.90
CA ILE A 633 8.85 -19.01 -34.58
C ILE A 633 9.94 -18.32 -33.74
N GLY A 634 11.09 -18.97 -33.59
CA GLY A 634 12.20 -18.51 -32.73
C GLY A 634 13.02 -17.37 -33.28
#